data_AF-A0A3S3QS96-F1
#
_entry.id   AF-A0A3S3QS96-F1
#
_cell.length_a   1.000
_cell.length_b   1.000
_cell.length_c   1.000
_cell.angle_alpha   90.00
_cell.angle_beta   90.00
_cell.angle_gamma   90.00
#
_symmetry.space_group_name_H-M   'P 1'
#
loop_
_entity.id
_entity.type
_entity.pdbx_description
1 polymer ?
#
loop_
_entity_poly.entity_id
_entity_poly.type
_entity_poly.pdbx_seq_one_letter_code
_entity_poly.pdbx_strand_id
1 'polypeptide(L)'
;MIIEGAELGVLRETAIIAAALAIQDPRVQPPEKLEKARQAHRAFNYPGSDVLTLVNIWDACRGEPVCAPGSSDKGQTRGSAPTPSAGKLRRFCEVNFCSWQRMREWFDIYEQILRILKQHKEFDSALKRMGEPLCSPDSPPDNGQTQGSAPTAPALVHQALTAGFLRNIALRKEKNTYQISGNREAVLFPGSGFIIREGSDRGS
;
A
#
# COMPACT_ATOMS: atom_id res chain seq x y z
N MET A 1 -13.14 2.10 5.67
CA MET A 1 -12.00 1.56 4.90
C MET A 1 -12.10 0.07 4.62
N ILE A 2 -12.00 -0.84 5.60
CA ILE A 2 -12.04 -2.30 5.31
C ILE A 2 -13.40 -2.72 4.72
N ILE A 3 -14.49 -2.21 5.27
CA ILE A 3 -15.86 -2.45 4.77
C ILE A 3 -15.98 -1.97 3.31
N GLU A 4 -15.66 -0.70 3.05
CA GLU A 4 -15.60 -0.13 1.70
C GLU A 4 -14.67 -0.94 0.76
N GLY A 5 -13.53 -1.40 1.26
CA GLY A 5 -12.61 -2.23 0.49
C GLY A 5 -13.20 -3.59 0.11
N ALA A 6 -14.06 -4.17 0.95
CA ALA A 6 -14.80 -5.38 0.62
C ALA A 6 -15.82 -5.16 -0.49
N GLU A 7 -16.49 -4.01 -0.50
CA GLU A 7 -17.46 -3.62 -1.53
C GLU A 7 -16.77 -3.33 -2.87
N LEU A 8 -15.66 -2.58 -2.84
CA LEU A 8 -14.87 -2.21 -4.02
C LEU A 8 -13.93 -3.33 -4.51
N GLY A 9 -13.91 -4.49 -3.86
CA GLY A 9 -13.09 -5.65 -4.27
C GLY A 9 -11.60 -5.55 -3.93
N VAL A 10 -11.18 -4.54 -3.15
CA VAL A 10 -9.78 -4.28 -2.72
C VAL A 10 -9.56 -4.64 -1.24
N LEU A 11 -10.24 -5.69 -0.77
CA LEU A 11 -10.22 -6.10 0.63
C LEU A 11 -8.81 -6.48 1.10
N ARG A 12 -8.05 -7.17 0.26
CA ARG A 12 -6.68 -7.61 0.57
C ARG A 12 -5.78 -6.41 0.86
N GLU A 13 -5.72 -5.47 -0.05
CA GLU A 13 -4.88 -4.27 0.03
C GLU A 13 -5.29 -3.41 1.23
N THR A 14 -6.60 -3.21 1.42
CA THR A 14 -7.10 -2.42 2.55
C THR A 14 -6.85 -3.08 3.91
N ALA A 15 -6.93 -4.41 4.02
CA ALA A 15 -6.56 -5.13 5.24
C ALA A 15 -5.05 -5.08 5.52
N ILE A 16 -4.19 -5.22 4.49
CA ILE A 16 -2.74 -5.05 4.61
C ILE A 16 -2.41 -3.64 5.12
N ILE A 17 -3.01 -2.62 4.52
CA ILE A 17 -2.78 -1.22 4.88
C ILE A 17 -3.32 -0.95 6.30
N ALA A 18 -4.51 -1.46 6.66
CA ALA A 18 -5.05 -1.31 8.02
C ALA A 18 -4.09 -1.85 9.07
N ALA A 19 -3.54 -3.05 8.84
CA ALA A 19 -2.59 -3.67 9.74
C ALA A 19 -1.28 -2.87 9.83
N ALA A 20 -0.81 -2.33 8.71
CA ALA A 20 0.40 -1.51 8.65
C ALA A 20 0.26 -0.21 9.47
N LEU A 21 -0.92 0.42 9.39
CA LEU A 21 -1.21 1.66 10.11
C LEU A 21 -1.42 1.45 11.61
N ALA A 22 -1.65 0.20 12.05
CA ALA A 22 -1.79 -0.15 13.46
C ALA A 22 -0.45 -0.32 14.18
N ILE A 23 0.66 -0.38 13.44
CA ILE A 23 2.02 -0.57 13.97
C ILE A 23 2.89 0.65 13.69
N GLN A 24 4.09 0.66 14.27
CA GLN A 24 5.14 1.58 13.84
C GLN A 24 5.63 1.21 12.43
N ASP A 25 6.06 2.20 11.65
CA ASP A 25 6.58 1.97 10.29
C ASP A 25 7.64 0.86 10.30
N PRO A 26 7.45 -0.24 9.53
CA PRO A 26 8.36 -1.38 9.53
C PRO A 26 9.74 -1.03 8.97
N ARG A 27 9.86 0.04 8.19
CA ARG A 27 11.14 0.49 7.63
C ARG A 27 12.01 1.10 8.71
N VAL A 28 13.29 0.77 8.71
CA VAL A 28 14.29 1.36 9.61
C VAL A 28 15.30 2.17 8.83
N GLN A 29 15.69 3.32 9.36
CA GLN A 29 16.70 4.19 8.78
C GLN A 29 17.84 4.41 9.78
N PRO A 30 18.78 3.44 9.92
CA PRO A 30 19.91 3.59 10.81
C PRO A 30 20.78 4.79 10.36
N PRO A 31 21.24 5.65 11.29
CA PRO A 31 21.98 6.85 10.92
C PRO A 31 23.26 6.55 10.12
N GLU A 32 23.95 5.46 10.45
CA GLU A 32 25.19 5.04 9.77
C GLU A 32 24.98 4.50 8.35
N LYS A 33 23.77 4.01 8.04
CA LYS A 33 23.46 3.32 6.78
C LYS A 33 22.27 3.97 6.07
N LEU A 34 22.04 5.25 6.32
CA LEU A 34 20.85 5.98 5.88
C LEU A 34 20.64 5.91 4.37
N GLU A 35 21.67 6.16 3.58
CA GLU A 35 21.57 6.13 2.11
C GLU A 35 21.31 4.73 1.56
N LYS A 36 21.94 3.70 2.14
CA LYS A 36 21.70 2.29 1.77
C LYS A 36 20.26 1.88 2.11
N ALA A 37 19.77 2.27 3.29
CA ALA A 37 18.38 2.00 3.71
C ALA A 37 17.38 2.66 2.76
N ARG A 38 17.59 3.94 2.43
CA ARG A 38 16.75 4.67 1.48
C ARG A 38 16.77 4.04 0.10
N GLN A 39 17.94 3.63 -0.39
CA GLN A 39 18.05 2.96 -1.69
C GLN A 39 17.28 1.64 -1.71
N ALA A 40 17.38 0.83 -0.65
CA ALA A 40 16.62 -0.40 -0.52
C ALA A 40 15.10 -0.14 -0.50
N HIS A 41 14.64 0.86 0.26
CA HIS A 41 13.22 1.20 0.34
C HIS A 41 12.67 1.74 -0.98
N ARG A 42 13.46 2.47 -1.77
CA ARG A 42 13.04 2.99 -3.08
C ARG A 42 12.63 1.88 -4.05
N ALA A 43 13.16 0.67 -3.91
CA ALA A 43 12.78 -0.47 -4.76
C ALA A 43 11.30 -0.86 -4.62
N PHE A 44 10.64 -0.47 -3.51
CA PHE A 44 9.23 -0.77 -3.25
C PHE A 44 8.30 0.41 -3.52
N ASN A 45 8.84 1.60 -3.83
CA ASN A 45 8.04 2.80 -3.99
C ASN A 45 6.98 2.63 -5.08
N TYR A 46 5.73 2.91 -4.73
CA TYR A 46 4.62 2.99 -5.66
C TYR A 46 4.44 4.44 -6.13
N PRO A 47 4.42 4.72 -7.45
CA PRO A 47 4.21 6.08 -7.98
C PRO A 47 2.86 6.64 -7.57
N GLY A 48 2.85 7.86 -7.03
CA GLY A 48 1.63 8.51 -6.53
C GLY A 48 1.06 7.94 -5.23
N SER A 49 1.68 6.96 -4.53
CA SER A 49 1.11 6.42 -3.30
C SER A 49 2.11 5.82 -2.30
N ASP A 50 2.24 6.43 -1.12
CA ASP A 50 3.01 5.84 0.00
C ASP A 50 2.28 4.65 0.64
N VAL A 51 0.95 4.67 0.64
CA VAL A 51 0.14 3.57 1.21
C VAL A 51 0.23 2.29 0.37
N LEU A 52 0.32 2.42 -0.95
CA LEU A 52 0.56 1.26 -1.83
C LEU A 52 2.03 0.81 -1.80
N THR A 53 2.95 1.68 -1.39
CA THR A 53 4.34 1.27 -1.12
C THR A 53 4.39 0.24 0.02
N LEU A 54 3.50 0.33 1.03
CA LEU A 54 3.38 -0.69 2.07
C LEU A 54 2.90 -2.03 1.49
N VAL A 55 1.94 -2.01 0.56
CA VAL A 55 1.49 -3.23 -0.14
C VAL A 55 2.65 -3.85 -0.92
N ASN A 56 3.46 -3.05 -1.61
CA ASN A 56 4.65 -3.55 -2.32
C ASN A 56 5.67 -4.21 -1.38
N ILE A 57 5.91 -3.63 -0.19
CA ILE A 57 6.80 -4.25 0.81
C ILE A 57 6.25 -5.59 1.28
N TRP A 58 4.93 -5.64 1.54
CA TRP A 58 4.24 -6.87 1.93
C TRP A 58 4.34 -7.95 0.85
N ASP A 59 4.06 -7.60 -0.40
CA ASP A 59 4.13 -8.52 -1.53
C ASP A 59 5.56 -9.03 -1.71
N ALA A 60 6.55 -8.12 -1.70
CA ALA A 60 7.96 -8.47 -1.85
C ALA A 60 8.47 -9.45 -0.77
N CYS A 61 8.04 -9.30 0.48
CA CYS A 61 8.50 -10.19 1.55
C CYS A 61 7.88 -11.59 1.46
N ARG A 62 6.69 -11.72 0.88
CA ARG A 62 6.07 -13.01 0.51
C ARG A 62 6.72 -13.61 -0.75
N GLY A 63 7.40 -12.79 -1.54
CA GLY A 63 7.94 -13.16 -2.85
C GLY A 63 6.88 -13.05 -3.95
N GLU A 64 5.83 -12.26 -3.70
CA GLU A 64 4.82 -11.93 -4.69
C GLU A 64 5.34 -10.79 -5.59
N PRO A 65 4.84 -10.71 -6.83
CA PRO A 65 5.15 -9.61 -7.74
C PRO A 65 4.70 -8.27 -7.15
N VAL A 66 5.59 -7.28 -7.13
CA VAL A 66 5.26 -5.92 -6.72
C VAL A 66 4.71 -5.12 -7.91
N CYS A 67 3.80 -4.17 -7.65
CA CYS A 67 3.38 -3.21 -8.66
C CYS A 67 4.55 -2.28 -9.00
N ALA A 68 5.06 -2.36 -10.24
CA ALA A 68 6.08 -1.45 -10.72
C ALA A 68 5.45 -0.20 -11.39
N PRO A 69 6.18 0.94 -11.43
CA PRO A 69 5.78 2.11 -12.20
C PRO A 69 5.57 1.78 -13.68
N GLY A 70 4.40 2.09 -14.24
CA GLY A 70 4.13 1.93 -15.68
C GLY A 70 3.84 0.51 -16.15
N SER A 71 3.82 -0.49 -15.26
CA SER A 71 3.26 -1.80 -15.61
C SER A 71 1.74 -1.71 -15.49
N SER A 72 1.04 -1.76 -16.62
CA SER A 72 -0.38 -2.17 -16.62
C SER A 72 -0.44 -3.50 -15.89
N ASP A 73 -1.11 -3.50 -14.74
CA ASP A 73 -1.19 -4.65 -13.84
C ASP A 73 -1.91 -5.78 -14.58
N LYS A 74 -1.14 -6.59 -15.32
CA LYS A 74 -1.65 -7.71 -16.10
C LYS A 74 -1.99 -8.82 -15.14
N GLY A 75 -3.14 -8.69 -14.50
CA GLY A 75 -3.94 -9.76 -13.91
C GLY A 75 -3.18 -10.85 -13.16
N GLN A 76 -2.11 -10.53 -12.42
CA GLN A 76 -1.38 -11.53 -11.65
C GLN A 76 -2.14 -11.81 -10.36
N THR A 77 -2.42 -13.09 -10.14
CA THR A 77 -3.07 -13.59 -8.94
C THR A 77 -2.17 -13.30 -7.73
N ARG A 78 -2.59 -12.39 -6.85
CA ARG A 78 -1.85 -12.03 -5.62
C ARG A 78 -2.49 -12.67 -4.41
N GLY A 79 -1.79 -12.71 -3.28
CA GLY A 79 -2.35 -13.19 -2.01
C GLY A 79 -2.45 -14.71 -1.86
N SER A 80 -1.96 -15.50 -2.81
CA SER A 80 -1.86 -16.96 -2.70
C SER A 80 -0.55 -17.44 -2.05
N ALA A 81 0.49 -16.60 -1.99
CA ALA A 81 1.76 -17.01 -1.40
C ALA A 81 1.59 -17.13 0.12
N PRO A 82 2.10 -18.19 0.77
CA PRO A 82 2.00 -18.32 2.22
C PRO A 82 2.83 -17.24 2.94
N THR A 83 2.49 -16.99 4.21
CA THR A 83 3.31 -16.15 5.10
C THR A 83 4.77 -16.65 5.07
N PRO A 84 5.76 -15.76 4.87
CA PRO A 84 7.14 -16.18 4.74
C PRO A 84 7.61 -16.87 6.02
N SER A 85 8.43 -17.93 5.84
CA SER A 85 9.05 -18.60 6.98
C SER A 85 9.93 -17.62 7.76
N ALA A 86 10.15 -17.91 9.05
CA ALA A 86 10.87 -16.97 9.90
C ALA A 86 12.29 -16.65 9.40
N GLY A 87 13.00 -17.64 8.84
CA GLY A 87 14.31 -17.44 8.22
C GLY A 87 14.26 -16.56 6.97
N LYS A 88 13.27 -16.77 6.08
CA LYS A 88 13.09 -15.96 4.87
C LYS A 88 12.78 -14.51 5.24
N LEU A 89 11.89 -14.30 6.21
CA LEU A 89 11.51 -12.95 6.64
C LEU A 89 12.67 -12.24 7.37
N ARG A 90 13.49 -12.94 8.16
CA ARG A 90 14.71 -12.33 8.77
C ARG A 90 15.67 -11.84 7.70
N ARG A 91 15.98 -12.69 6.72
CA ARG A 91 16.85 -12.32 5.60
C ARG A 91 16.28 -11.15 4.78
N PHE A 92 14.97 -11.14 4.56
CA PHE A 92 14.30 -10.01 3.91
C PHE A 92 14.49 -8.71 4.70
N CYS A 93 14.31 -8.75 6.03
CA CYS A 93 14.47 -7.59 6.90
C CYS A 93 15.90 -7.04 6.89
N GLU A 94 16.90 -7.92 6.90
CA GLU A 94 18.32 -7.56 6.86
C GLU A 94 18.70 -6.89 5.54
N VAL A 95 18.26 -7.44 4.40
CA VAL A 95 18.57 -6.90 3.06
C VAL A 95 17.86 -5.58 2.81
N ASN A 96 16.60 -5.46 3.26
CA ASN A 96 15.73 -4.33 2.90
C ASN A 96 15.58 -3.28 4.00
N PHE A 97 16.39 -3.35 5.06
CA PHE A 97 16.34 -2.42 6.19
C PHE A 97 14.92 -2.31 6.78
N CYS A 98 14.34 -3.45 7.13
CA CYS A 98 13.07 -3.53 7.87
C CYS A 98 13.29 -4.09 9.28
N SER A 99 12.44 -3.68 10.23
CA SER A 99 12.44 -4.23 11.57
C SER A 99 11.73 -5.58 11.60
N TRP A 100 12.46 -6.61 12.02
CA TRP A 100 11.93 -7.97 12.20
C TRP A 100 10.68 -8.01 13.09
N GLN A 101 10.71 -7.30 14.22
CA GLN A 101 9.61 -7.29 15.17
C GLN A 101 8.36 -6.63 14.59
N ARG A 102 8.52 -5.46 13.94
CA ARG A 102 7.42 -4.73 13.32
C ARG A 102 6.83 -5.50 12.14
N MET A 103 7.66 -6.15 11.33
CA MET A 103 7.17 -7.00 10.24
C MET A 103 6.34 -8.17 10.78
N ARG A 104 6.79 -8.84 11.85
CA ARG A 104 5.99 -9.90 12.49
C ARG A 104 4.67 -9.39 13.04
N GLU A 105 4.70 -8.28 13.77
CA GLU A 105 3.50 -7.65 14.31
C GLU A 105 2.51 -7.26 13.20
N TRP A 106 3.02 -6.77 12.06
CA TRP A 106 2.20 -6.50 10.88
C TRP A 106 1.47 -7.76 10.39
N PHE A 107 2.18 -8.88 10.22
CA PHE A 107 1.57 -10.14 9.84
C PHE A 107 0.55 -10.62 10.86
N ASP A 108 0.88 -10.53 12.14
CA ASP A 108 0.02 -10.98 13.23
C ASP A 108 -1.28 -10.17 13.28
N ILE A 109 -1.23 -8.84 13.11
CA ILE A 109 -2.42 -7.97 13.07
C ILE A 109 -3.24 -8.24 11.81
N TYR A 110 -2.59 -8.42 10.65
CA TYR A 110 -3.30 -8.78 9.42
C TYR A 110 -4.08 -10.09 9.57
N GLU A 111 -3.47 -11.12 10.13
CA GLU A 111 -4.15 -12.40 10.40
C GLU A 111 -5.27 -12.26 11.44
N GLN A 112 -5.11 -11.39 12.44
CA GLN A 112 -6.19 -11.06 13.38
C GLN A 112 -7.37 -10.38 12.68
N ILE A 113 -7.11 -9.40 11.81
CA ILE A 113 -8.15 -8.77 10.99
C ILE A 113 -8.89 -9.82 10.17
N LEU A 114 -8.16 -10.67 9.44
CA LEU A 114 -8.78 -11.72 8.63
C LEU A 114 -9.57 -12.73 9.47
N ARG A 115 -9.10 -13.05 10.68
CA ARG A 115 -9.83 -13.93 11.60
C ARG A 115 -11.17 -13.33 12.02
N ILE A 116 -11.19 -12.03 12.32
CA ILE A 116 -12.42 -11.31 12.63
C ILE A 116 -13.33 -11.30 11.41
N LEU A 117 -12.83 -10.93 10.23
CA LEU A 117 -13.65 -10.89 9.00
C LEU A 117 -14.28 -12.26 8.67
N LYS A 118 -13.56 -13.36 8.88
CA LYS A 118 -14.07 -14.74 8.69
C LYS A 118 -15.19 -15.13 9.64
N GLN A 119 -15.38 -14.42 10.76
CA GLN A 119 -16.50 -14.67 11.69
C GLN A 119 -17.81 -14.04 11.20
N HIS A 120 -17.74 -13.12 10.23
CA HIS A 120 -18.86 -12.34 9.74
C HIS A 120 -19.20 -12.71 8.29
N LYS A 121 -20.37 -13.35 8.10
CA LYS A 121 -20.81 -13.88 6.79
C LYS A 121 -20.90 -12.83 5.68
N GLU A 122 -21.13 -11.56 6.04
CA GLU A 122 -21.17 -10.43 5.11
C GLU A 122 -19.85 -10.26 4.31
N PHE A 123 -18.73 -10.73 4.84
CA PHE A 123 -17.44 -10.68 4.16
C PHE A 123 -17.10 -11.95 3.37
N ASP A 124 -17.89 -13.02 3.43
CA ASP A 124 -17.56 -14.31 2.78
C ASP A 124 -17.31 -14.15 1.27
N SER A 125 -18.14 -13.37 0.60
CA SER A 125 -18.01 -13.09 -0.84
C SER A 125 -16.76 -12.27 -1.16
N ALA A 126 -16.37 -11.33 -0.29
CA ALA A 126 -15.16 -10.54 -0.47
C ALA A 126 -13.90 -11.36 -0.15
N LEU A 127 -13.95 -12.19 0.90
CA LEU A 127 -12.86 -13.08 1.30
C LEU A 127 -12.54 -14.13 0.23
N LYS A 128 -13.55 -14.66 -0.47
CA LYS A 128 -13.37 -15.59 -1.60
C LYS A 128 -12.70 -14.95 -2.81
N ARG A 129 -12.98 -13.66 -3.05
CA ARG A 129 -12.40 -12.87 -4.15
C ARG A 129 -11.01 -12.33 -3.83
N MET A 130 -10.54 -12.43 -2.57
CA MET A 130 -9.20 -11.97 -2.22
C MET A 130 -8.13 -12.74 -3.00
N GLY A 131 -7.46 -12.02 -3.90
CA GLY A 131 -6.40 -12.56 -4.75
C GLY A 131 -6.79 -12.76 -6.21
N GLU A 132 -8.07 -12.59 -6.53
CA GLU A 132 -8.48 -12.42 -7.91
C GLU A 132 -7.93 -11.09 -8.44
N PRO A 133 -7.46 -11.05 -9.69
CA PRO A 133 -7.01 -9.80 -10.30
C PRO A 133 -8.18 -8.83 -10.42
N LEU A 134 -7.93 -7.58 -10.00
CA LEU A 134 -8.92 -6.49 -9.97
C LEU A 134 -9.48 -6.12 -11.36
N CYS A 135 -8.85 -6.60 -12.44
CA CYS A 135 -9.40 -6.58 -13.80
C CYS A 135 -9.43 -8.00 -14.37
N SER A 136 -10.63 -8.48 -14.71
CA SER A 136 -10.80 -9.60 -15.65
C SER A 136 -10.57 -9.10 -17.08
N PRO A 137 -9.86 -9.85 -17.94
CA PRO A 137 -9.70 -9.50 -19.35
C PRO A 137 -11.01 -9.50 -20.16
N ASP A 138 -12.10 -10.05 -19.59
CA ASP A 138 -13.41 -10.23 -20.26
C ASP A 138 -14.42 -9.12 -19.95
N SER A 139 -14.01 -8.03 -19.31
CA SER A 139 -14.88 -6.84 -19.22
C SER A 139 -15.12 -6.31 -20.65
N PRO A 140 -16.37 -6.21 -21.13
CA PRO A 140 -16.65 -5.88 -22.53
C PRO A 140 -15.96 -4.55 -22.89
N PRO A 141 -15.43 -4.44 -24.13
CA PRO A 141 -14.83 -3.19 -24.58
C PRO A 141 -15.90 -2.10 -24.46
N ASP A 142 -15.54 -1.07 -23.70
CA ASP A 142 -16.32 0.13 -23.49
C ASP A 142 -16.71 0.72 -24.86
N ASN A 143 -18.00 0.59 -25.21
CA ASN A 143 -18.58 1.13 -26.43
C ASN A 143 -18.75 2.65 -26.28
N GLY A 144 -17.62 3.36 -26.29
CA GLY A 144 -17.48 4.63 -26.97
C GLY A 144 -18.35 5.81 -26.54
N GLN A 145 -18.85 5.90 -25.30
CA GLN A 145 -19.52 7.12 -24.83
C GLN A 145 -19.13 7.53 -23.40
N THR A 146 -18.35 8.62 -23.35
CA THR A 146 -18.11 9.57 -22.23
C THR A 146 -17.02 9.21 -21.20
N GLN A 147 -15.85 9.83 -21.41
CA GLN A 147 -14.89 10.35 -20.41
C GLN A 147 -15.05 9.82 -18.96
N GLY A 148 -14.40 8.71 -18.67
CA GLY A 148 -14.33 8.16 -17.33
C GLY A 148 -13.78 6.74 -17.39
N SER A 149 -12.47 6.62 -17.61
CA SER A 149 -11.80 5.31 -17.51
C SER A 149 -12.23 4.64 -16.20
N ALA A 150 -12.71 3.39 -16.27
CA ALA A 150 -13.05 2.61 -15.07
C ALA A 150 -11.93 2.78 -14.03
N PRO A 151 -12.27 3.07 -12.76
CA PRO A 151 -11.28 3.38 -11.75
C PRO A 151 -10.27 2.25 -11.66
N THR A 152 -9.00 2.59 -11.82
CA THR A 152 -7.92 1.61 -11.75
C THR A 152 -7.88 1.00 -10.34
N ALA A 153 -7.42 -0.24 -10.22
CA ALA A 153 -7.20 -0.92 -8.94
C ALA A 153 -6.58 -0.02 -7.83
N PRO A 154 -5.53 0.77 -8.10
CA PRO A 154 -4.98 1.75 -7.17
C PRO A 154 -5.99 2.81 -6.71
N ALA A 155 -6.77 3.36 -7.64
CA ALA A 155 -7.76 4.39 -7.34
C ALA A 155 -8.87 3.86 -6.42
N LEU A 156 -9.28 2.59 -6.59
CA LEU A 156 -10.24 1.92 -5.70
C LEU A 156 -9.68 1.75 -4.28
N VAL A 157 -8.39 1.42 -4.14
CA VAL A 157 -7.72 1.38 -2.82
C VAL A 157 -7.75 2.75 -2.16
N HIS A 158 -7.42 3.81 -2.90
CA HIS A 158 -7.47 5.19 -2.39
C HIS A 158 -8.89 5.62 -2.04
N GLN A 159 -9.88 5.26 -2.84
CA GLN A 159 -11.29 5.50 -2.54
C GLN A 159 -11.68 4.83 -1.21
N ALA A 160 -11.34 3.56 -1.01
CA ALA A 160 -11.61 2.85 0.24
C ALA A 160 -10.92 3.51 1.45
N LEU A 161 -9.69 4.00 1.28
CA LEU A 161 -8.95 4.73 2.30
C LEU A 161 -9.67 6.02 2.72
N THR A 162 -10.19 6.80 1.77
CA THR A 162 -10.89 8.06 2.07
C THR A 162 -12.10 7.83 2.98
N ALA A 163 -12.83 6.73 2.82
CA ALA A 163 -13.96 6.38 3.69
C ALA A 163 -13.54 6.12 5.16
N GLY A 164 -12.29 5.75 5.43
CA GLY A 164 -11.77 5.57 6.80
C GLY A 164 -10.99 6.76 7.37
N PHE A 165 -10.47 7.63 6.50
CA PHE A 165 -9.52 8.68 6.86
C PHE A 165 -9.95 10.08 6.39
N LEU A 166 -11.26 10.37 6.40
CA LEU A 166 -11.84 11.65 5.95
C LEU A 166 -11.17 12.89 6.57
N ARG A 167 -10.73 12.80 7.84
CA ARG A 167 -10.09 13.91 8.55
C ARG A 167 -8.61 14.12 8.19
N ASN A 168 -8.01 13.20 7.46
CA ASN A 168 -6.58 13.20 7.08
C ASN A 168 -6.38 13.60 5.61
N ILE A 169 -7.20 14.55 5.13
CA ILE A 169 -7.08 15.11 3.79
C ILE A 169 -6.36 16.45 3.90
N ALA A 170 -5.39 16.67 3.01
CA ALA A 170 -4.59 17.88 2.99
C ALA A 170 -4.46 18.44 1.56
N LEU A 171 -4.55 19.76 1.42
CA LEU A 171 -4.30 20.45 0.17
C LEU A 171 -2.81 20.83 0.10
N ARG A 172 -2.13 20.45 -0.98
CA ARG A 172 -0.74 20.84 -1.21
C ARG A 172 -0.66 22.36 -1.41
N LYS A 173 0.17 23.03 -0.61
CA LYS A 173 0.48 24.46 -0.78
C LYS A 173 1.82 24.64 -1.49
N GLU A 174 2.90 24.43 -0.75
CA GLU A 174 4.27 24.69 -1.18
C GLU A 174 5.11 23.39 -1.11
N LYS A 175 6.45 23.51 -1.22
CA LYS A 175 7.37 22.36 -1.19
C LYS A 175 7.28 21.64 0.17
N ASN A 176 6.68 20.45 0.15
CA ASN A 176 6.44 19.58 1.33
C ASN A 176 5.50 20.12 2.41
N THR A 177 4.86 21.28 2.19
CA THR A 177 3.90 21.89 3.12
C THR A 177 2.48 21.72 2.62
N TYR A 178 1.60 21.23 3.49
CA TYR A 178 0.22 20.90 3.19
C TYR A 178 -0.72 21.56 4.19
N GLN A 179 -1.85 22.05 3.70
CA GLN A 179 -2.91 22.62 4.53
C GLN A 179 -3.92 21.53 4.88
N ILE A 180 -4.18 21.34 6.17
CA ILE A 180 -5.18 20.40 6.68
C ILE A 180 -6.42 21.15 7.17
N SER A 181 -7.46 20.39 7.53
CA SER A 181 -8.70 20.95 8.08
C SER A 181 -8.44 21.88 9.28
N GLY A 182 -9.22 22.95 9.37
CA GLY A 182 -9.07 23.98 10.41
C GLY A 182 -7.94 24.96 10.16
N ASN A 183 -7.54 25.18 8.90
CA ASN A 183 -6.48 26.11 8.48
C ASN A 183 -5.11 25.86 9.12
N ARG A 184 -4.85 24.63 9.57
CA ARG A 184 -3.55 24.21 10.10
C ARG A 184 -2.65 23.74 8.98
N GLU A 185 -1.35 23.74 9.22
CA GLU A 185 -0.34 23.26 8.28
C GLU A 185 0.35 22.01 8.80
N ALA A 186 0.69 21.12 7.88
CA ALA A 186 1.39 19.88 8.13
C ALA A 186 2.52 19.71 7.12
N VAL A 187 3.61 19.10 7.57
CA VAL A 187 4.73 18.73 6.71
C VAL A 187 4.68 17.25 6.38
N LEU A 188 5.16 16.90 5.19
CA LEU A 188 5.23 15.50 4.77
C LEU A 188 6.21 14.71 5.66
N PHE A 189 5.86 13.46 5.97
CA PHE A 189 6.72 12.58 6.76
C PHE A 189 8.08 12.34 6.07
N PRO A 190 9.22 12.39 6.77
CA PRO A 190 10.56 12.26 6.17
C PRO A 190 10.82 10.95 5.40
N GLY A 191 10.10 9.88 5.76
CA GLY A 191 10.16 8.57 5.11
C GLY A 191 9.23 8.40 3.90
N SER A 192 8.46 9.44 3.53
CA SER A 192 7.61 9.42 2.33
C SER A 192 8.45 9.40 1.06
N GLY A 193 7.96 8.66 0.06
CA GLY A 193 8.51 8.66 -1.30
C GLY A 193 8.29 10.00 -2.05
N PHE A 194 7.36 10.83 -1.59
CA PHE A 194 6.99 12.11 -2.22
C PHE A 194 7.72 13.32 -1.63
N ILE A 195 8.59 13.13 -0.64
CA ILE A 195 9.30 14.25 -0.04
C ILE A 195 10.31 14.84 -1.04
N ILE A 196 10.10 16.11 -1.41
CA ILE A 196 10.96 16.84 -2.34
C ILE A 196 12.17 17.33 -1.56
N ARG A 197 13.32 16.69 -1.77
CA ARG A 197 14.58 17.05 -1.09
C ARG A 197 15.33 18.13 -1.87
N GLU A 198 15.95 19.10 -1.18
CA GLU A 198 16.87 20.05 -1.80
C GLU A 198 18.00 19.29 -2.49
N GLY A 199 18.17 19.54 -3.80
CA GLY A 199 19.07 18.77 -4.68
C GLY A 199 18.38 17.97 -5.79
N SER A 200 17.04 17.87 -5.80
CA SER A 200 16.28 17.24 -6.90
C SER A 200 16.02 18.18 -8.10
N ASP A 201 16.42 19.46 -8.03
CA ASP A 201 16.42 20.39 -9.17
C ASP A 201 17.67 20.21 -10.03
N ARG A 202 17.83 19.01 -10.61
CA ARG A 202 18.59 18.87 -11.86
C ARG A 202 17.72 18.18 -12.91
N GLY A 203 16.96 19.02 -13.60
CA GLY A 203 16.54 18.85 -14.98
C GLY A 203 15.50 17.76 -15.25
N SER A 204 14.27 18.18 -15.52
CA SER A 204 13.69 18.22 -16.89
C SER A 204 12.27 18.77 -16.82
#